data_AF-A0A2S8H9F2-F1
#
_entry.id   AF-A0A2S8H9F2-F1
#
_cell.length_a   1.000
_cell.length_b   1.000
_cell.length_c   1.000
_cell.angle_alpha   90.00
_cell.angle_beta   90.00
_cell.angle_gamma   90.00
#
_symmetry.space_group_name_H-M   'P 1'
#
loop_
_entity.id
_entity.type
_entity.pdbx_description
1 polymer ?
#
loop_
_entity_poly.entity_id
_entity_poly.type
_entity_poly.pdbx_seq_one_letter_code
_entity_poly.pdbx_strand_id
1 'polypeptide(L)'
;MSDIQLFRLNTTNGACELPSRAVAVEKQLQSLIEAQMETFLGVRFLATEYATGKTHKGRIDSLGLDENGCPVIIEYKRHSNENVINQGLFYLDWLLDHQAEFRWLVMEKLGKEAAEQIEWSGTRLLCIAADFTRYDQHAVQLIQRNIELIRYKLFADDLLLLELVNVVSVADTSAAAKSIESGADKPTPAGRDKTWQEQLSQATLEISVLFEQTTSYLQSLGDDVQEKPLKFYLAFRRLKNFASLVVQSKRLQLYLKLNPDSVEFVEGFSRDVRAIGHWGTGDLELSLRTQADLERAKVLIERSYQEN
;
A
#
# COMPACT_ATOMS: atom_id res chain seq x y z
N MET A 1 8.10 11.63 -20.80
CA MET A 1 8.88 10.38 -20.65
C MET A 1 10.14 10.74 -19.90
N SER A 2 10.32 10.21 -18.70
CA SER A 2 11.61 10.22 -18.01
C SER A 2 12.53 9.26 -18.78
N ASP A 3 13.55 9.79 -19.45
CA ASP A 3 14.56 8.95 -20.11
C ASP A 3 15.53 8.43 -19.04
N ILE A 4 15.10 7.37 -18.34
CA ILE A 4 15.91 6.76 -17.28
C ILE A 4 17.08 6.01 -17.92
N GLN A 5 18.29 6.53 -17.70
CA GLN A 5 19.56 5.89 -18.05
C GLN A 5 20.22 5.32 -16.79
N LEU A 6 20.73 4.10 -16.88
CA LEU A 6 21.45 3.45 -15.79
C LEU A 6 22.89 3.21 -16.21
N PHE A 7 23.85 3.60 -15.37
CA PHE A 7 25.27 3.41 -15.63
C PHE A 7 25.91 2.55 -14.56
N ARG A 8 26.74 1.59 -14.97
CA ARG A 8 27.67 0.89 -14.08
C ARG A 8 28.98 1.68 -14.03
N LEU A 9 29.35 2.13 -12.83
CA LEU A 9 30.60 2.84 -12.59
C LEU A 9 31.68 1.85 -12.17
N ASN A 10 32.79 1.81 -12.91
CA ASN A 10 33.98 1.07 -12.54
C ASN A 10 35.09 2.07 -12.19
N THR A 11 35.74 1.88 -11.04
CA THR A 11 36.81 2.77 -10.53
C THR A 11 38.00 2.88 -11.48
N THR A 12 38.22 1.91 -12.36
CA THR A 12 39.31 1.87 -13.34
C THR A 12 38.90 2.11 -14.79
N ASN A 13 37.66 1.79 -15.19
CA ASN A 13 37.24 1.75 -16.60
C ASN A 13 36.16 2.80 -16.96
N GLY A 14 35.90 3.77 -16.10
CA GLY A 14 34.90 4.81 -16.34
C GLY A 14 33.46 4.33 -16.17
N ALA A 15 32.52 4.99 -16.83
CA ALA A 15 31.09 4.68 -16.79
C ALA A 15 30.66 3.87 -18.02
N CYS A 16 29.89 2.80 -17.81
CA CYS A 16 29.30 1.97 -18.87
C CYS A 16 27.77 2.02 -18.77
N GLU A 17 27.09 2.44 -19.83
CA GLU A 17 25.63 2.45 -19.87
C GLU A 17 25.07 1.02 -19.91
N LEU A 18 24.09 0.76 -19.06
CA LEU A 18 23.27 -0.44 -19.10
C LEU A 18 22.00 -0.08 -19.88
N PRO A 19 21.82 -0.58 -21.12
CA PRO A 19 20.63 -0.25 -21.89
C PRO A 19 19.39 -0.88 -21.26
N SER A 20 18.29 -0.11 -21.23
CA SER A 20 17.01 -0.63 -20.77
C SER A 20 16.38 -1.55 -21.82
N ARG A 21 15.71 -2.62 -21.37
CA ARG A 21 14.93 -3.53 -22.21
C ARG A 21 13.56 -3.83 -21.59
N ALA A 22 12.60 -4.20 -22.44
CA ALA A 22 11.32 -4.78 -22.02
C ALA A 22 11.40 -6.32 -22.08
N VAL A 23 10.49 -7.02 -21.39
CA VAL A 23 10.40 -8.48 -21.55
C VAL A 23 9.94 -8.86 -22.95
N ALA A 24 10.42 -10.00 -23.44
CA ALA A 24 9.98 -10.54 -24.73
C ALA A 24 8.55 -11.09 -24.65
N VAL A 25 8.19 -11.68 -23.50
CA VAL A 25 6.90 -12.33 -23.25
C VAL A 25 6.32 -11.82 -21.94
N GLU A 26 5.09 -11.34 -21.97
CA GLU A 26 4.37 -10.81 -20.79
C GLU A 26 4.33 -11.79 -19.62
N LYS A 27 4.10 -13.08 -19.92
CA LYS A 27 4.15 -14.16 -18.94
C LYS A 27 5.46 -14.22 -18.14
N GLN A 28 6.60 -13.84 -18.72
CA GLN A 28 7.86 -13.79 -17.98
C GLN A 28 7.88 -12.69 -16.92
N LEU A 29 7.30 -11.52 -17.24
CA LEU A 29 7.14 -10.44 -16.26
C LEU A 29 6.19 -10.87 -15.15
N GLN A 30 5.03 -11.42 -15.50
CA GLN A 30 4.06 -11.93 -14.53
C GLN A 30 4.71 -12.94 -13.59
N SER A 31 5.37 -13.98 -14.12
CA SER A 31 6.03 -14.99 -13.28
C SER A 31 7.14 -14.40 -12.40
N LEU A 32 7.88 -13.40 -12.89
CA LEU A 32 8.89 -12.70 -12.10
C LEU A 32 8.26 -11.93 -10.93
N ILE A 33 7.20 -11.16 -11.19
CA ILE A 33 6.52 -10.38 -10.18
C ILE A 33 5.80 -11.28 -9.17
N GLU A 34 5.09 -12.32 -9.61
CA GLU A 34 4.41 -13.29 -8.73
C GLU A 34 5.38 -13.99 -7.78
N ALA A 35 6.57 -14.39 -8.26
CA ALA A 35 7.56 -15.09 -7.46
C ALA A 35 8.15 -14.25 -6.31
N GLN A 36 8.14 -12.92 -6.43
CA GLN A 36 8.74 -11.98 -5.49
C GLN A 36 7.79 -10.83 -5.14
N MET A 37 6.48 -11.09 -5.19
CA MET A 37 5.43 -10.07 -5.13
C MET A 37 5.47 -9.30 -3.81
N GLU A 38 5.79 -9.99 -2.72
CA GLU A 38 5.91 -9.39 -1.40
C GLU A 38 7.10 -8.42 -1.33
N THR A 39 8.25 -8.82 -1.87
CA THR A 39 9.46 -7.98 -1.93
C THR A 39 9.26 -6.73 -2.78
N PHE A 40 8.64 -6.90 -3.96
CA PHE A 40 8.48 -5.83 -4.95
C PHE A 40 7.34 -4.86 -4.60
N LEU A 41 6.21 -5.37 -4.14
CA LEU A 41 4.96 -4.61 -4.05
C LEU A 41 4.36 -4.58 -2.64
N GLY A 42 4.92 -5.32 -1.68
CA GLY A 42 4.30 -5.51 -0.36
C GLY A 42 2.98 -6.29 -0.44
N VAL A 43 2.84 -7.16 -1.44
CA VAL A 43 1.61 -7.92 -1.68
C VAL A 43 1.88 -9.41 -1.52
N ARG A 44 1.10 -10.07 -0.67
CA ARG A 44 1.11 -11.52 -0.53
C ARG A 44 0.32 -12.14 -1.68
N PHE A 45 0.98 -12.97 -2.46
CA PHE A 45 0.40 -13.61 -3.64
C PHE A 45 -0.68 -14.65 -3.26
N LEU A 46 -1.80 -14.66 -3.99
CA LEU A 46 -2.92 -15.57 -3.76
C LEU A 46 -3.17 -16.52 -4.93
N ALA A 47 -3.24 -15.98 -6.15
CA ALA A 47 -3.54 -16.76 -7.35
C ALA A 47 -3.00 -16.11 -8.62
N THR A 48 -2.65 -16.95 -9.59
CA THR A 48 -2.29 -16.60 -10.96
C THR A 48 -3.44 -16.98 -11.88
N GLU A 49 -3.68 -16.19 -12.93
CA GLU A 49 -4.65 -16.47 -13.99
C GLU A 49 -6.05 -16.85 -13.46
N TYR A 50 -6.54 -16.10 -12.46
CA TYR A 50 -7.76 -16.43 -11.74
C TYR A 50 -9.01 -16.25 -12.62
N ALA A 51 -9.76 -17.33 -12.82
CA ALA A 51 -10.95 -17.34 -13.67
C ALA A 51 -12.17 -16.71 -12.99
N THR A 52 -12.79 -15.71 -13.61
CA THR A 52 -13.95 -14.99 -13.06
C THR A 52 -15.30 -15.66 -13.37
N GLY A 53 -15.30 -16.99 -13.45
CA GLY A 53 -16.49 -17.80 -13.74
C GLY A 53 -17.11 -17.62 -15.13
N LYS A 54 -18.26 -18.27 -15.34
CA LYS A 54 -18.94 -18.36 -16.65
C LYS A 54 -19.65 -17.08 -17.09
N THR A 55 -19.97 -16.19 -16.15
CA THR A 55 -20.73 -14.96 -16.41
C THR A 55 -19.83 -13.85 -16.94
N HIS A 56 -18.68 -13.63 -16.31
CA HIS A 56 -17.72 -12.61 -16.74
C HIS A 56 -16.76 -13.12 -17.82
N LYS A 57 -16.51 -14.44 -17.89
CA LYS A 57 -15.63 -15.12 -18.88
C LYS A 57 -14.24 -14.50 -19.02
N GLY A 58 -13.78 -13.80 -17.98
CA GLY A 58 -12.48 -13.15 -17.93
C GLY A 58 -11.50 -13.93 -17.09
N ARG A 59 -10.29 -13.37 -16.99
CA ARG A 59 -9.19 -13.95 -16.26
C ARG A 59 -8.33 -12.83 -15.71
N ILE A 60 -8.20 -12.79 -14.39
CA ILE A 60 -7.37 -11.84 -13.67
C ILE A 60 -5.94 -12.38 -13.68
N ASP A 61 -4.95 -11.57 -14.08
CA ASP A 61 -3.59 -12.06 -14.22
C ASP A 61 -3.00 -12.50 -12.87
N SER A 62 -3.07 -11.62 -11.85
CA SER A 62 -2.72 -12.00 -10.48
C SER A 62 -3.64 -11.38 -9.44
N LEU A 63 -3.90 -12.15 -8.37
CA LEU A 63 -4.57 -11.71 -7.16
C LEU A 63 -3.62 -11.75 -5.97
N GLY A 64 -3.74 -10.75 -5.09
CA GLY A 64 -2.96 -10.68 -3.87
C GLY A 64 -3.67 -9.92 -2.74
N LEU A 65 -3.03 -9.90 -1.57
CA LEU A 65 -3.46 -9.16 -0.39
C LEU A 65 -2.29 -8.29 0.11
N ASP A 66 -2.48 -6.97 0.19
CA ASP A 66 -1.40 -6.07 0.61
C ASP A 66 -1.13 -6.07 2.13
N GLU A 67 -0.16 -5.28 2.55
CA GLU A 67 0.27 -5.11 3.94
C GLU A 67 -0.86 -4.59 4.86
N ASN A 68 -1.83 -3.86 4.31
CA ASN A 68 -2.96 -3.31 5.05
C ASN A 68 -4.17 -4.27 5.09
N GLY A 69 -4.07 -5.44 4.46
CA GLY A 69 -5.19 -6.36 4.28
C GLY A 69 -6.12 -5.97 3.14
N CYS A 70 -5.70 -5.08 2.24
CA CYS A 70 -6.51 -4.68 1.09
C CYS A 70 -6.36 -5.69 -0.06
N PRO A 71 -7.46 -6.12 -0.70
CA PRO A 71 -7.39 -6.91 -1.92
C PRO A 71 -6.67 -6.17 -3.04
N VAL A 72 -5.83 -6.88 -3.80
CA VAL A 72 -5.08 -6.31 -4.91
C VAL A 72 -5.27 -7.14 -6.17
N ILE A 73 -5.68 -6.48 -7.25
CA ILE A 73 -5.64 -7.00 -8.61
C ILE A 73 -4.38 -6.45 -9.28
N ILE A 74 -3.62 -7.32 -9.95
CA ILE A 74 -2.45 -6.93 -10.73
C ILE A 74 -2.66 -7.39 -12.17
N GLU A 75 -2.56 -6.45 -13.11
CA GLU A 75 -2.67 -6.69 -14.55
C GLU A 75 -1.38 -6.28 -15.25
N TYR A 76 -0.87 -7.13 -16.14
CA TYR A 76 0.41 -6.92 -16.82
C TYR A 76 0.21 -6.54 -18.28
N LYS A 77 1.12 -5.70 -18.79
CA LYS A 77 1.12 -5.29 -20.18
C LYS A 77 2.53 -5.31 -20.73
N ARG A 78 2.66 -5.83 -21.94
CA ARG A 78 3.89 -5.65 -22.72
C ARG A 78 4.03 -4.24 -23.31
N HIS A 79 2.97 -3.65 -23.88
CA HIS A 79 3.03 -2.38 -24.61
C HIS A 79 2.03 -1.34 -24.09
N SER A 80 2.33 -0.05 -24.33
CA SER A 80 1.56 1.10 -23.85
C SER A 80 0.19 1.30 -24.50
N ASN A 81 -0.10 0.66 -25.63
CA ASN A 81 -1.30 0.92 -26.43
C ASN A 81 -2.50 0.02 -26.10
N GLU A 82 -2.36 -0.84 -25.10
CA GLU A 82 -3.39 -1.81 -24.75
C GLU A 82 -4.19 -1.34 -23.53
N ASN A 83 -5.52 -1.55 -23.57
CA ASN A 83 -6.47 -0.95 -22.63
C ASN A 83 -6.51 -1.64 -21.24
N VAL A 84 -5.40 -1.55 -20.48
CA VAL A 84 -5.21 -2.31 -19.22
C VAL A 84 -6.11 -1.82 -18.11
N ILE A 85 -6.31 -0.51 -18.08
CA ILE A 85 -7.14 0.14 -17.08
C ILE A 85 -8.57 -0.37 -17.21
N ASN A 86 -9.13 -0.47 -18.43
CA ASN A 86 -10.49 -0.95 -18.61
C ASN A 86 -10.65 -2.44 -18.27
N GLN A 87 -9.65 -3.29 -18.58
CA GLN A 87 -9.66 -4.70 -18.18
C GLN A 87 -9.61 -4.83 -16.66
N GLY A 88 -8.67 -4.12 -16.02
CA GLY A 88 -8.55 -4.12 -14.57
C GLY A 88 -9.78 -3.56 -13.86
N LEU A 89 -10.43 -2.53 -14.41
CA LEU A 89 -11.69 -2.00 -13.87
C LEU A 89 -12.85 -3.00 -13.95
N PHE A 90 -12.92 -3.77 -15.03
CA PHE A 90 -13.89 -4.85 -15.17
C PHE A 90 -13.69 -5.93 -14.10
N TYR A 91 -12.44 -6.25 -13.76
CA TYR A 91 -12.13 -7.21 -12.71
C TYR A 91 -12.28 -6.67 -11.30
N LEU A 92 -12.05 -5.37 -11.12
CA LEU A 92 -12.31 -4.68 -9.86
C LEU A 92 -13.79 -4.76 -9.49
N ASP A 93 -14.68 -4.53 -10.46
CA ASP A 93 -16.12 -4.71 -10.28
C ASP A 93 -16.47 -6.15 -9.88
N TRP A 94 -15.92 -7.14 -10.60
CA TRP A 94 -16.09 -8.55 -10.25
C TRP A 94 -15.67 -8.88 -8.81
N LEU A 95 -14.49 -8.40 -8.39
CA LEU A 95 -13.94 -8.65 -7.05
C LEU A 95 -14.84 -8.08 -5.95
N LEU A 96 -15.40 -6.88 -6.16
CA LEU A 96 -16.30 -6.24 -5.21
C LEU A 96 -17.66 -6.92 -5.12
N ASP A 97 -18.13 -7.55 -6.19
CA ASP A 97 -19.36 -8.35 -6.20
C ASP A 97 -19.15 -9.78 -5.63
N HIS A 98 -17.92 -10.30 -5.67
CA HIS A 98 -17.58 -11.69 -5.30
C HIS A 98 -16.67 -11.76 -4.05
N GLN A 99 -16.89 -10.89 -3.07
CA GLN A 99 -16.08 -10.81 -1.84
C GLN A 99 -15.98 -12.14 -1.07
N ALA A 100 -17.05 -12.95 -1.09
CA ALA A 100 -17.06 -14.25 -0.42
C ALA A 100 -16.05 -15.23 -1.02
N GLU A 101 -15.91 -15.25 -2.36
CA GLU A 101 -14.96 -16.10 -3.07
C GLU A 101 -13.52 -15.67 -2.79
N PHE A 102 -13.25 -14.37 -2.86
CA PHE A 102 -11.92 -13.84 -2.53
C PHE A 102 -11.56 -14.08 -1.06
N ARG A 103 -12.51 -13.88 -0.13
CA ARG A 103 -12.29 -14.16 1.29
C ARG A 103 -11.96 -15.64 1.53
N TRP A 104 -12.63 -16.54 0.81
CA TRP A 104 -12.31 -17.97 0.88
C TRP A 104 -10.90 -18.25 0.37
N LEU A 105 -10.49 -17.64 -0.75
CA LEU A 105 -9.14 -17.76 -1.30
C LEU A 105 -8.09 -17.27 -0.29
N VAL A 106 -8.31 -16.12 0.35
CA VAL A 106 -7.42 -15.61 1.42
C VAL A 106 -7.36 -16.60 2.59
N MET A 107 -8.51 -17.13 3.02
CA MET A 107 -8.54 -18.09 4.13
C MET A 107 -7.79 -19.38 3.80
N GLU A 108 -7.91 -19.88 2.58
CA GLU A 108 -7.22 -21.08 2.09
C GLU A 108 -5.70 -20.87 2.00
N LYS A 109 -5.25 -19.70 1.54
CA LYS A 109 -3.82 -19.41 1.29
C LYS A 109 -3.08 -18.85 2.50
N LEU A 110 -3.72 -17.96 3.25
CA LEU A 110 -3.10 -17.13 4.29
C LEU A 110 -3.72 -17.36 5.68
N GLY A 111 -4.78 -18.19 5.78
CA GLY A 111 -5.42 -18.53 7.04
C GLY A 111 -6.55 -17.60 7.46
N LYS A 112 -7.25 -18.02 8.52
CA LYS A 112 -8.48 -17.37 9.00
C LYS A 112 -8.27 -15.93 9.46
N GLU A 113 -7.17 -15.65 10.15
CA GLU A 113 -6.87 -14.32 10.67
C GLU A 113 -6.75 -13.28 9.55
N ALA A 114 -5.98 -13.59 8.49
CA ALA A 114 -5.87 -12.73 7.32
C ALA A 114 -7.23 -12.51 6.62
N ALA A 115 -8.08 -13.53 6.56
CA ALA A 115 -9.41 -13.44 5.97
C ALA A 115 -10.41 -12.59 6.78
N GLU A 116 -10.21 -12.46 8.09
CA GLU A 116 -11.01 -11.61 8.98
C GLU A 116 -10.56 -10.14 8.96
N GLN A 117 -9.32 -9.89 8.56
CA GLN A 117 -8.70 -8.56 8.50
C GLN A 117 -8.79 -7.89 7.11
N ILE A 118 -9.53 -8.48 6.16
CA ILE A 118 -9.66 -7.90 4.81
C ILE A 118 -10.31 -6.51 4.87
N GLU A 119 -9.62 -5.52 4.31
CA GLU A 119 -10.10 -4.15 4.18
C GLU A 119 -10.54 -3.85 2.74
N TRP A 120 -11.85 -3.92 2.49
CA TRP A 120 -12.41 -3.82 1.14
C TRP A 120 -12.38 -2.41 0.56
N SER A 121 -12.49 -1.37 1.40
CA SER A 121 -12.45 0.03 0.93
C SER A 121 -11.12 0.36 0.26
N GLY A 122 -10.03 -0.22 0.77
CA GLY A 122 -8.69 -0.04 0.24
C GLY A 122 -8.36 -0.90 -0.99
N THR A 123 -9.32 -1.62 -1.58
CA THR A 123 -9.07 -2.48 -2.76
C THR A 123 -8.33 -1.72 -3.86
N ARG A 124 -7.27 -2.31 -4.41
CA ARG A 124 -6.37 -1.67 -5.38
C ARG A 124 -6.33 -2.41 -6.71
N LEU A 125 -6.12 -1.65 -7.78
CA LEU A 125 -5.78 -2.15 -9.10
C LEU A 125 -4.37 -1.66 -9.47
N LEU A 126 -3.44 -2.58 -9.67
CA LEU A 126 -2.09 -2.29 -10.13
C LEU A 126 -1.98 -2.69 -11.60
N CYS A 127 -1.66 -1.73 -12.46
CA CYS A 127 -1.33 -1.98 -13.86
C CYS A 127 0.19 -1.88 -14.02
N ILE A 128 0.85 -2.95 -14.47
CA ILE A 128 2.30 -3.00 -14.64
C ILE A 128 2.65 -3.09 -16.12
N ALA A 129 3.34 -2.07 -16.65
CA ALA A 129 3.62 -1.98 -18.09
C ALA A 129 5.00 -1.41 -18.40
N ALA A 130 5.48 -1.59 -19.63
CA ALA A 130 6.75 -1.00 -20.08
C ALA A 130 6.65 0.53 -20.20
N ASP A 131 5.47 1.06 -20.53
CA ASP A 131 5.17 2.49 -20.50
C ASP A 131 3.65 2.75 -20.47
N PHE A 132 3.28 3.98 -20.14
CA PHE A 132 1.90 4.48 -20.13
C PHE A 132 1.80 5.78 -20.92
N THR A 133 0.71 5.95 -21.66
CA THR A 133 0.45 7.21 -22.35
C THR A 133 0.05 8.30 -21.36
N ARG A 134 0.16 9.57 -21.78
CA ARG A 134 -0.40 10.71 -21.00
C ARG A 134 -1.91 10.59 -20.77
N TYR A 135 -2.62 9.87 -21.64
CA TYR A 135 -4.06 9.67 -21.54
C TYR A 135 -4.39 8.68 -20.43
N ASP A 136 -3.61 7.61 -20.28
CA ASP A 136 -3.75 6.64 -19.19
C ASP A 136 -3.56 7.32 -17.83
N GLN A 137 -2.49 8.12 -17.69
CA GLN A 137 -2.19 8.86 -16.46
C GLN A 137 -3.29 9.87 -16.11
N HIS A 138 -3.84 10.57 -17.10
CA HIS A 138 -4.94 11.49 -16.87
C HIS A 138 -6.26 10.76 -16.53
N ALA A 139 -6.52 9.60 -17.16
CA ALA A 139 -7.73 8.83 -16.92
C ALA A 139 -7.80 8.35 -15.46
N VAL A 140 -6.70 7.79 -14.92
CA VAL A 140 -6.68 7.28 -13.53
C VAL A 140 -6.88 8.36 -12.47
N GLN A 141 -6.57 9.64 -12.77
CA GLN A 141 -6.84 10.75 -11.85
C GLN A 141 -8.33 11.09 -11.75
N LEU A 142 -9.10 10.84 -12.81
CA LEU A 142 -10.55 11.09 -12.84
C LEU A 142 -11.36 9.89 -12.32
N ILE A 143 -10.77 8.70 -12.38
CA ILE A 143 -11.39 7.49 -11.84
C ILE A 143 -11.23 7.54 -10.32
N GLN A 144 -12.34 7.63 -9.59
CA GLN A 144 -12.37 7.62 -8.12
C GLN A 144 -12.12 6.20 -7.56
N ARG A 145 -11.02 5.57 -7.96
CA ARG A 145 -10.56 4.25 -7.50
C ARG A 145 -9.05 4.27 -7.24
N ASN A 146 -8.58 3.36 -6.39
CA ASN A 146 -7.15 3.19 -6.10
C ASN A 146 -6.45 2.44 -7.24
N ILE A 147 -6.11 3.16 -8.31
CA ILE A 147 -5.40 2.62 -9.47
C ILE A 147 -3.95 3.11 -9.46
N GLU A 148 -3.00 2.16 -9.47
CA GLU A 148 -1.56 2.41 -9.52
C GLU A 148 -1.01 1.96 -10.87
N LEU A 149 -0.36 2.86 -11.60
CA LEU A 149 0.34 2.59 -12.85
C LEU A 149 1.82 2.45 -12.55
N ILE A 150 2.36 1.25 -12.68
CA ILE A 150 3.76 0.95 -12.38
C ILE A 150 4.49 0.68 -13.69
N ARG A 151 5.44 1.55 -14.04
CA ARG A 151 6.34 1.34 -15.16
C ARG A 151 7.47 0.41 -14.72
N TYR A 152 7.76 -0.61 -15.51
CA TYR A 152 8.95 -1.44 -15.30
C TYR A 152 10.04 -1.16 -16.35
N LYS A 153 11.30 -1.25 -15.95
CA LYS A 153 12.45 -1.35 -16.87
C LYS A 153 13.40 -2.45 -16.41
N LEU A 154 13.86 -3.29 -17.32
CA LEU A 154 14.92 -4.25 -17.06
C LEU A 154 16.24 -3.69 -17.56
N PHE A 155 17.32 -3.90 -16.80
CA PHE A 155 18.68 -3.56 -17.18
C PHE A 155 19.57 -4.79 -16.99
N ALA A 156 20.48 -5.02 -17.94
CA ALA A 156 21.27 -6.26 -17.95
C ALA A 156 20.38 -7.51 -17.76
N ASP A 157 20.84 -8.50 -17.01
CA ASP A 157 20.14 -9.77 -16.78
C ASP A 157 19.44 -9.84 -15.41
N ASP A 158 19.80 -8.96 -14.48
CA ASP A 158 19.53 -9.10 -13.04
C ASP A 158 18.96 -7.84 -12.38
N LEU A 159 18.78 -6.74 -13.12
CA LEU A 159 18.28 -5.48 -12.56
C LEU A 159 16.86 -5.18 -13.06
N LEU A 160 15.95 -4.96 -12.12
CA LEU A 160 14.57 -4.53 -12.36
C LEU A 160 14.36 -3.19 -11.67
N LEU A 161 13.84 -2.22 -12.41
CA LEU A 161 13.31 -0.96 -11.90
C LEU A 161 11.79 -1.00 -11.97
N LEU A 162 11.14 -0.60 -10.88
CA LEU A 162 9.70 -0.32 -10.80
C LEU A 162 9.52 1.16 -10.43
N GLU A 163 8.75 1.89 -11.23
CA GLU A 163 8.49 3.31 -11.07
C GLU A 163 6.97 3.51 -11.00
N LEU A 164 6.47 4.06 -9.90
CA LEU A 164 5.08 4.49 -9.80
C LEU A 164 4.88 5.77 -10.61
N VAL A 165 4.02 5.72 -11.63
CA VAL A 165 3.85 6.80 -12.61
C VAL A 165 2.76 7.80 -12.21
N ASN A 166 1.88 7.42 -11.28
CA ASN A 166 0.83 8.27 -10.76
C ASN A 166 0.70 8.14 -9.24
N VAL A 167 0.36 9.23 -8.58
CA VAL A 167 -0.05 9.24 -7.18
C VAL A 167 -1.53 9.53 -7.16
N VAL A 168 -2.34 8.58 -6.69
CA VAL A 168 -3.80 8.75 -6.56
C VAL A 168 -4.18 8.53 -5.11
N SER A 169 -4.54 9.62 -4.42
CA SER A 169 -5.18 9.58 -3.11
C SER A 169 -6.68 9.76 -3.30
N VAL A 170 -7.43 8.65 -3.40
CA VAL A 170 -8.88 8.74 -3.27
C VAL A 170 -9.20 8.72 -1.78
N ALA A 171 -9.61 9.86 -1.23
CA ALA A 171 -10.32 9.87 0.04
C ALA A 171 -11.71 9.26 -0.21
N ASP A 172 -11.99 8.13 0.41
CA ASP A 172 -13.24 7.41 0.20
C ASP A 172 -14.44 8.23 0.72
N THR A 173 -15.28 8.73 -0.19
CA THR A 173 -16.60 9.30 0.10
C THR A 173 -17.68 8.22 0.23
N SER A 174 -17.34 6.95 -0.03
CA SER A 174 -18.27 5.82 0.01
C SER A 174 -18.78 5.47 1.43
N ALA A 175 -18.10 5.94 2.48
CA ALA A 175 -18.60 5.87 3.85
C ALA A 175 -19.81 6.80 4.10
N ALA A 176 -19.96 7.89 3.33
CA ALA A 176 -21.07 8.82 3.48
C ALA A 176 -22.40 8.29 2.91
N ALA A 177 -22.36 7.33 1.98
CA ALA A 177 -23.56 6.78 1.34
C ALA A 177 -24.25 5.68 2.16
N LYS A 178 -23.56 5.07 3.14
CA LYS A 178 -24.17 4.07 4.06
C LYS A 178 -24.59 4.64 5.41
N SER A 179 -24.39 5.93 5.66
CA SER A 179 -24.73 6.58 6.95
C SER A 179 -26.09 7.30 6.96
N ILE A 180 -26.90 7.25 5.89
CA ILE A 180 -28.19 7.97 5.83
C ILE A 180 -29.40 7.07 6.19
N GLU A 181 -29.24 5.74 6.28
CA GLU A 181 -30.30 4.85 6.76
C GLU A 181 -29.94 4.15 8.08
N SER A 182 -29.76 4.94 9.14
CA SER A 182 -30.07 4.46 10.48
C SER A 182 -30.50 5.64 11.34
N GLY A 183 -31.81 5.79 11.48
CA GLY A 183 -32.41 6.77 12.37
C GLY A 183 -31.91 6.63 13.81
N ALA A 184 -31.82 7.79 14.46
CA ALA A 184 -31.94 8.07 15.88
C ALA A 184 -31.44 7.01 16.89
N ASP A 185 -30.49 7.43 17.72
CA ASP A 185 -30.27 6.97 19.10
C ASP A 185 -30.38 5.45 19.31
N LYS A 186 -29.30 4.74 18.97
CA LYS A 186 -29.00 3.47 19.62
C LYS A 186 -27.66 3.59 20.36
N PRO A 187 -27.61 3.26 21.66
CA PRO A 187 -26.35 3.23 22.38
C PRO A 187 -25.42 2.22 21.71
N THR A 188 -24.20 2.66 21.40
CA THR A 188 -23.13 1.81 20.89
C THR A 188 -22.92 0.65 21.87
N PRO A 189 -22.88 -0.62 21.40
CA PRO A 189 -22.60 -1.74 22.28
C PRO A 189 -21.21 -1.55 22.91
N ALA A 190 -21.13 -1.67 24.23
CA ALA A 190 -19.87 -1.71 24.95
C ALA A 190 -19.04 -2.90 24.42
N GLY A 191 -17.92 -2.62 23.76
CA GLY A 191 -17.02 -3.64 23.19
C GLY A 191 -16.71 -3.54 21.70
N ARG A 192 -17.19 -2.52 20.97
CA ARG A 192 -16.75 -2.26 19.59
C ARG A 192 -15.45 -1.44 19.57
N ASP A 193 -14.45 -1.90 18.82
CA ASP A 193 -13.23 -1.13 18.55
C ASP A 193 -13.56 0.17 17.81
N LYS A 194 -12.98 1.27 18.29
CA LYS A 194 -13.21 2.62 17.75
C LYS A 194 -12.39 2.86 16.50
N THR A 195 -12.92 3.60 15.53
CA THR A 195 -12.14 4.02 14.35
C THR A 195 -11.06 5.04 14.74
N TRP A 196 -10.09 5.28 13.86
CA TRP A 196 -9.06 6.29 14.14
C TRP A 196 -9.67 7.70 14.27
N GLN A 197 -10.73 8.03 13.52
CA GLN A 197 -11.41 9.32 13.66
C GLN A 197 -12.11 9.45 15.01
N GLU A 198 -12.77 8.37 15.47
CA GLU A 198 -13.41 8.34 16.79
C GLU A 198 -12.36 8.50 17.90
N GLN A 199 -11.21 7.83 17.78
CA GLN A 199 -10.08 7.98 18.71
C GLN A 199 -9.53 9.40 18.71
N LEU A 200 -9.32 10.00 17.54
CA LEU A 200 -8.84 11.37 17.39
C LEU A 200 -9.81 12.40 17.97
N SER A 201 -11.13 12.19 17.79
CA SER A 201 -12.15 13.08 18.36
C SER A 201 -12.19 13.08 19.90
N GLN A 202 -11.66 12.02 20.51
CA GLN A 202 -11.60 11.82 21.97
C GLN A 202 -10.19 12.05 22.53
N ALA A 203 -9.21 12.32 21.68
CA ALA A 203 -7.86 12.62 22.09
C ALA A 203 -7.78 14.01 22.74
N THR A 204 -6.77 14.22 23.58
CA THR A 204 -6.49 15.56 24.11
C THR A 204 -6.03 16.50 23.00
N LEU A 205 -6.15 17.81 23.22
CA LEU A 205 -5.72 18.81 22.24
C LEU A 205 -4.24 18.62 21.85
N GLU A 206 -3.38 18.28 22.80
CA GLU A 206 -1.96 18.03 22.57
C GLU A 206 -1.72 16.84 21.65
N ILE A 207 -2.49 15.76 21.80
CA ILE A 207 -2.38 14.58 20.93
C ILE A 207 -2.94 14.87 19.53
N SER A 208 -4.03 15.63 19.43
CA SER A 208 -4.56 16.04 18.11
C SER A 208 -3.58 16.93 17.34
N VAL A 209 -2.92 17.88 18.03
CA VAL A 209 -1.87 18.71 17.42
C VAL A 209 -0.66 17.85 17.03
N LEU A 210 -0.22 16.94 17.91
CA LEU A 210 0.89 16.03 17.61
C LEU A 210 0.56 15.11 16.42
N PHE A 211 -0.70 14.71 16.27
CA PHE A 211 -1.16 13.91 15.14
C PHE A 211 -1.00 14.68 13.84
N GLU A 212 -1.53 15.91 13.76
CA GLU A 212 -1.40 16.77 12.58
C GLU A 212 0.06 17.05 12.22
N GLN A 213 0.92 17.28 13.23
CA GLN A 213 2.35 17.50 13.02
C GLN A 213 3.05 16.24 12.50
N THR A 214 2.69 15.07 13.04
CA THR A 214 3.26 13.79 12.61
C THR A 214 2.84 13.43 11.20
N THR A 215 1.55 13.57 10.86
CA THR A 215 1.05 13.29 9.51
C THR A 215 1.62 14.26 8.49
N SER A 216 1.67 15.56 8.81
CA SER A 216 2.30 16.56 7.93
C SER A 216 3.77 16.27 7.67
N TYR A 217 4.53 15.86 8.70
CA TYR A 217 5.92 15.50 8.52
C TYR A 217 6.09 14.25 7.64
N LEU A 218 5.31 13.18 7.89
CA LEU A 218 5.34 11.96 7.07
C LEU A 218 5.03 12.24 5.59
N GLN A 219 4.04 13.10 5.32
CA GLN A 219 3.71 13.53 3.96
C GLN A 219 4.82 14.39 3.32
N SER A 220 5.56 15.15 4.12
CA SER A 220 6.64 16.03 3.63
C SER A 220 7.92 15.30 3.19
N LEU A 221 8.05 13.99 3.45
CA LEU A 221 9.25 13.21 3.12
C LEU A 221 9.47 13.07 1.61
N GLY A 222 8.40 13.10 0.81
CA GLY A 222 8.49 13.05 -0.64
C GLY A 222 7.13 13.13 -1.33
N ASP A 223 7.14 13.60 -2.58
CA ASP A 223 5.93 13.72 -3.41
C ASP A 223 5.30 12.36 -3.76
N ASP A 224 6.04 11.27 -3.54
CA ASP A 224 5.63 9.89 -3.76
C ASP A 224 4.92 9.26 -2.55
N VAL A 225 4.81 9.98 -1.43
CA VAL A 225 4.12 9.52 -0.23
C VAL A 225 2.62 9.59 -0.40
N GLN A 226 1.96 8.46 -0.11
CA GLN A 226 0.52 8.33 -0.07
C GLN A 226 0.05 8.05 1.35
N GLU A 227 -0.87 8.88 1.84
CA GLU A 227 -1.68 8.57 3.02
C GLU A 227 -2.85 7.68 2.62
N LYS A 228 -3.05 6.59 3.36
CA LYS A 228 -4.21 5.72 3.23
C LYS A 228 -4.92 5.63 4.58
N PRO A 229 -6.14 6.19 4.68
CA PRO A 229 -6.98 5.97 5.85
C PRO A 229 -7.56 4.57 5.85
N LEU A 230 -7.23 3.78 6.88
CA LEU A 230 -7.85 2.47 7.15
C LEU A 230 -8.87 2.64 8.27
N LYS A 231 -9.57 1.56 8.66
CA LYS A 231 -10.57 1.64 9.73
C LYS A 231 -9.99 2.10 11.08
N PHE A 232 -8.83 1.59 11.48
CA PHE A 232 -8.27 1.79 12.83
C PHE A 232 -7.00 2.64 12.89
N TYR A 233 -6.38 2.92 11.74
CA TYR A 233 -5.11 3.63 11.65
C TYR A 233 -4.96 4.35 10.30
N LEU A 234 -3.97 5.24 10.21
CA LEU A 234 -3.49 5.79 8.95
C LEU A 234 -2.22 5.06 8.53
N ALA A 235 -2.14 4.61 7.28
CA ALA A 235 -0.90 4.09 6.69
C ALA A 235 -0.25 5.15 5.80
N PHE A 236 1.07 5.19 5.80
CA PHE A 236 1.88 6.00 4.89
C PHE A 236 2.74 5.07 4.05
N ARG A 237 2.60 5.20 2.73
CA ARG A 237 3.21 4.27 1.76
C ARG A 237 3.79 4.98 0.56
N ARG A 238 4.76 4.31 -0.08
CA ARG A 238 5.15 4.51 -1.47
C ARG A 238 4.55 3.37 -2.29
N LEU A 239 5.39 2.48 -2.84
CA LEU A 239 4.96 1.16 -3.30
C LEU A 239 4.58 0.26 -2.12
N LYS A 240 5.34 0.38 -1.03
CA LYS A 240 5.17 -0.34 0.24
C LYS A 240 4.90 0.63 1.37
N ASN A 241 4.26 0.15 2.42
CA ASN A 241 4.11 0.91 3.65
C ASN A 241 5.48 1.15 4.27
N PHE A 242 5.72 2.36 4.78
CA PHE A 242 6.91 2.66 5.58
C PHE A 242 6.53 3.13 6.99
N ALA A 243 5.31 3.60 7.20
CA ALA A 243 4.83 3.99 8.52
C ALA A 243 3.32 3.72 8.68
N SER A 244 2.87 3.56 9.92
CA SER A 244 1.46 3.55 10.29
C SER A 244 1.25 4.30 11.60
N LEU A 245 0.16 5.07 11.68
CA LEU A 245 -0.15 5.91 12.83
C LEU A 245 -1.49 5.49 13.46
N VAL A 246 -1.42 5.10 14.71
CA VAL A 246 -2.58 4.74 15.55
C VAL A 246 -2.76 5.81 16.62
N VAL A 247 -3.96 6.35 16.70
CA VAL A 247 -4.33 7.35 17.71
C VAL A 247 -4.83 6.66 18.97
N GLN A 248 -4.29 7.04 20.14
CA GLN A 248 -4.83 6.68 21.44
C GLN A 248 -5.15 7.95 22.24
N SER A 249 -5.93 7.82 23.31
CA SER A 249 -6.38 8.97 24.11
C SER A 249 -5.26 9.80 24.75
N LYS A 250 -4.08 9.22 24.98
CA LYS A 250 -2.94 9.88 25.68
C LYS A 250 -1.60 9.79 24.95
N ARG A 251 -1.57 9.19 23.76
CA ARG A 251 -0.35 9.02 22.95
C ARG A 251 -0.71 8.68 21.51
N LEU A 252 0.24 8.88 20.61
CA LEU A 252 0.25 8.26 19.29
C LEU A 252 1.18 7.05 19.32
N GLN A 253 0.77 5.98 18.64
CA GLN A 253 1.66 4.88 18.31
C GLN A 253 2.01 4.99 16.83
N LEU A 254 3.29 5.16 16.56
CA LEU A 254 3.85 5.18 15.23
C LEU A 254 4.58 3.86 15.00
N TYR A 255 4.09 3.06 14.06
CA TYR A 255 4.74 1.82 13.64
C TYR A 255 5.59 2.11 12.42
N LEU A 256 6.83 1.62 12.41
CA LEU A 256 7.78 1.80 11.33
C LEU A 256 8.18 0.44 10.76
N LYS A 257 8.29 0.37 9.44
CA LYS A 257 8.79 -0.81 8.73
C LYS A 257 10.32 -0.86 8.80
N LEU A 258 10.84 -1.05 10.01
CA LEU A 258 12.25 -1.22 10.29
C LEU A 258 12.48 -2.52 11.03
N ASN A 259 13.57 -3.21 10.71
CA ASN A 259 13.99 -4.36 11.48
C ASN A 259 14.35 -3.91 12.92
N PRO A 260 13.63 -4.36 13.96
CA PRO A 260 13.89 -3.91 15.33
C PRO A 260 15.30 -4.28 15.83
N ASP A 261 15.93 -5.33 15.26
CA ASP A 261 17.30 -5.76 15.61
C ASP A 261 18.37 -4.72 15.21
N SER A 262 18.02 -3.77 14.35
CA SER A 262 18.90 -2.71 13.85
C SER A 262 18.70 -1.36 14.54
N VAL A 263 17.94 -1.33 15.63
CA VAL A 263 17.57 -0.10 16.36
C VAL A 263 17.88 -0.27 17.84
N GLU A 264 18.52 0.74 18.43
CA GLU A 264 18.70 0.80 19.88
C GLU A 264 17.40 1.21 20.57
N PHE A 265 16.86 0.35 21.42
CA PHE A 265 15.61 0.63 22.13
C PHE A 265 15.81 1.58 23.30
N VAL A 266 14.87 2.51 23.45
CA VAL A 266 14.73 3.33 24.64
C VAL A 266 13.39 3.08 25.32
N GLU A 267 13.49 2.80 26.62
CA GLU A 267 12.36 2.47 27.49
C GLU A 267 11.28 3.55 27.43
N GLY A 268 10.02 3.11 27.29
CA GLY A 268 8.85 4.00 27.21
C GLY A 268 8.66 4.73 25.86
N PHE A 269 9.63 4.63 24.95
CA PHE A 269 9.60 5.25 23.62
C PHE A 269 9.52 4.22 22.49
N SER A 270 10.37 3.19 22.46
CA SER A 270 10.45 2.25 21.33
C SER A 270 10.29 0.79 21.77
N ARG A 271 9.68 -0.05 20.94
CA ARG A 271 9.40 -1.46 21.25
C ARG A 271 9.38 -2.34 20.00
N ASP A 272 9.93 -3.55 20.11
CA ASP A 272 9.73 -4.63 19.14
C ASP A 272 8.32 -5.21 19.27
N VAL A 273 7.55 -5.20 18.18
CA VAL A 273 6.17 -5.70 18.12
C VAL A 273 5.97 -6.90 17.21
N ARG A 274 7.05 -7.55 16.71
CA ARG A 274 6.95 -8.75 15.84
C ARG A 274 6.13 -9.89 16.43
N ALA A 275 6.16 -10.04 17.76
CA ALA A 275 5.43 -11.09 18.48
C ALA A 275 4.15 -10.58 19.17
N ILE A 276 3.70 -9.35 18.85
CA ILE A 276 2.61 -8.68 19.54
C ILE A 276 1.58 -8.25 18.50
N GLY A 277 0.34 -8.71 18.66
CA GLY A 277 -0.77 -8.21 17.84
C GLY A 277 -0.96 -6.70 18.04
N HIS A 278 -0.97 -5.95 16.95
CA HIS A 278 -1.14 -4.50 16.95
C HIS A 278 -1.90 -4.05 15.71
N TRP A 279 -2.44 -2.83 15.75
CA TRP A 279 -3.01 -2.19 14.56
C TRP A 279 -1.91 -1.44 13.81
N GLY A 280 -1.98 -1.43 12.49
CA GLY A 280 -0.96 -0.83 11.64
C GLY A 280 -0.01 -1.87 11.05
N THR A 281 1.02 -1.36 10.38
CA THR A 281 2.07 -2.17 9.75
C THR A 281 3.44 -1.71 10.24
N GLY A 282 4.39 -2.65 10.33
CA GLY A 282 5.75 -2.41 10.76
C GLY A 282 6.08 -3.08 12.09
N ASP A 283 7.36 -3.41 12.25
CA ASP A 283 7.83 -4.25 13.36
C ASP A 283 8.31 -3.43 14.57
N LEU A 284 8.50 -2.11 14.40
CA LEU A 284 8.99 -1.19 15.40
C LEU A 284 7.89 -0.20 15.82
N GLU A 285 7.42 -0.27 17.06
CA GLU A 285 6.51 0.72 17.66
C GLU A 285 7.31 1.86 18.30
N LEU A 286 6.95 3.11 17.99
CA LEU A 286 7.35 4.32 18.67
C LEU A 286 6.14 4.98 19.36
N SER A 287 6.29 5.34 20.63
CA SER A 287 5.27 5.99 21.45
C SER A 287 5.51 7.50 21.55
N LEU A 288 4.68 8.28 20.86
CA LEU A 288 4.79 9.74 20.84
C LEU A 288 3.77 10.36 21.78
N ARG A 289 4.22 11.19 22.73
CA ARG A 289 3.36 11.93 23.67
C ARG A 289 3.54 13.44 23.55
N THR A 290 4.70 13.87 23.04
CA THR A 290 5.12 15.26 22.97
C THR A 290 5.82 15.55 21.64
N GLN A 291 5.99 16.84 21.33
CA GLN A 291 6.78 17.25 20.17
C GLN A 291 8.23 16.74 20.24
N ALA A 292 8.82 16.67 21.43
CA ALA A 292 10.18 16.15 21.61
C ALA A 292 10.29 14.67 21.20
N ASP A 293 9.23 13.88 21.43
CA ASP A 293 9.18 12.49 20.98
C ASP A 293 9.13 12.41 19.44
N LEU A 294 8.38 13.31 18.80
CA LEU A 294 8.34 13.40 17.33
C LEU A 294 9.70 13.79 16.76
N GLU A 295 10.36 14.83 17.29
CA GLU A 295 11.71 15.23 16.85
C GLU A 295 12.70 14.08 16.94
N ARG A 296 12.62 13.30 18.02
CA ARG A 296 13.43 12.09 18.20
C ARG A 296 13.09 11.00 17.17
N ALA A 297 11.82 10.82 16.85
CA ALA A 297 11.36 9.80 15.91
C ALA A 297 11.77 10.10 14.46
N LYS A 298 12.01 11.36 14.09
CA LYS A 298 12.32 11.78 12.71
C LYS A 298 13.43 10.96 12.05
N VAL A 299 14.52 10.70 12.76
CA VAL A 299 15.65 9.90 12.23
C VAL A 299 15.22 8.49 11.84
N LEU A 300 14.36 7.85 12.66
CA LEU A 300 13.85 6.51 12.36
C LEU A 300 12.76 6.56 11.28
N ILE A 301 11.95 7.61 11.24
CA ILE A 301 10.95 7.84 10.19
C ILE A 301 11.63 7.96 8.82
N GLU A 302 12.64 8.82 8.71
CA GLU A 302 13.41 9.02 7.47
C GLU A 302 14.08 7.72 7.02
N ARG A 303 14.65 6.97 7.98
CA ARG A 303 15.24 5.66 7.70
C ARG A 303 14.21 4.68 7.17
N SER A 304 13.03 4.60 7.81
CA SER A 304 11.94 3.73 7.37
C SER A 304 11.46 4.10 5.96
N TYR A 305 11.36 5.40 5.67
CA TYR A 305 11.03 5.92 4.35
C TYR A 305 12.08 5.58 3.31
N GLN A 306 13.38 5.69 3.61
CA GLN A 306 14.43 5.37 2.65
C GLN A 306 14.54 3.87 2.33
N GLU A 307 14.33 3.01 3.33
CA GLU A 307 14.47 1.55 3.20
C GLU A 307 13.26 0.85 2.54
N ASN A 308 12.10 1.51 2.39
CA ASN A 308 10.84 0.87 1.95
C ASN A 308 10.07 1.60 0.86
#